data_AF-A0A954PNS3-F1
#
_entry.id   AF-A0A954PNS3-F1
#
_cell.length_a   1.000
_cell.length_b   1.000
_cell.length_c   1.000
_cell.angle_alpha   90.00
_cell.angle_beta   90.00
_cell.angle_gamma   90.00
#
_symmetry.space_group_name_H-M   'P 1'
#
loop_
_entity.id
_entity.type
_entity.pdbx_description
1 polymer ?
#
loop_
_entity_poly.entity_id
_entity_poly.type
_entity_poly.pdbx_seq_one_letter_code
_entity_poly.pdbx_strand_id
1 'polypeptide(L)'
;MKSLNPELESQVDALAELCCNILQGQENDSSGQAQPLLQALVHGGYARLSDVNLQTRLESRAVEKCREKAIHRRGELAAIAGQMQQEFEALVKWKTQTPRPPEGTQPANISSATDA
;
A
#
# COMPACT_ATOMS: atom_id res chain seq x y z
N MET A 1 18.02 -9.07 3.76
CA MET A 1 16.80 -8.25 3.69
C MET A 1 16.74 -7.41 4.96
N LYS A 2 16.61 -6.07 4.87
CA LYS A 2 16.21 -5.29 6.05
C LYS A 2 14.85 -5.79 6.51
N SER A 3 14.72 -6.09 7.79
CA SER A 3 13.42 -6.41 8.39
C SER A 3 12.56 -5.16 8.34
N LEU A 4 11.36 -5.26 7.74
CA LEU A 4 10.38 -4.21 7.90
C LEU A 4 9.96 -4.17 9.38
N ASN A 5 9.39 -3.06 9.82
CA ASN A 5 8.75 -3.06 11.12
C ASN A 5 7.52 -4.00 11.10
N PRO A 6 7.06 -4.49 12.27
CA PRO A 6 5.97 -5.46 12.33
C PRO A 6 4.67 -4.99 11.66
N GLU A 7 4.40 -3.69 11.71
CA GLU A 7 3.22 -3.09 11.07
C GLU A 7 3.30 -3.23 9.55
N LEU A 8 4.41 -2.82 8.93
CA LEU A 8 4.63 -2.95 7.49
C LEU A 8 4.68 -4.41 7.05
N GLU A 9 5.28 -5.30 7.85
CA GLU A 9 5.22 -6.75 7.58
C GLU A 9 3.76 -7.24 7.55
N SER A 10 2.93 -6.84 8.51
CA SER A 10 1.51 -7.20 8.57
C SER A 10 0.75 -6.72 7.34
N GLN A 11 0.97 -5.47 6.92
CA GLN A 11 0.32 -4.91 5.73
C GLN A 11 0.75 -5.63 4.43
N VAL A 12 2.03 -5.98 4.31
CA VAL A 12 2.52 -6.80 3.18
C VAL A 12 1.89 -8.20 3.22
N ASP A 13 1.78 -8.78 4.41
CA ASP A 13 1.23 -10.12 4.57
C ASP A 13 -0.26 -10.19 4.20
N ALA A 14 -1.02 -9.15 4.57
CA ALA A 14 -2.42 -8.99 4.18
C ALA A 14 -2.59 -8.82 2.65
N LEU A 15 -1.71 -8.04 2.00
CA LEU A 15 -1.72 -7.92 0.54
C LEU A 15 -1.37 -9.23 -0.15
N ALA A 16 -0.45 -10.02 0.40
CA ALA A 16 -0.10 -11.33 -0.14
C ALA A 16 -1.25 -12.34 0.04
N GLU A 17 -2.01 -12.25 1.14
CA GLU A 17 -3.22 -13.03 1.36
C GLU A 17 -4.32 -12.65 0.37
N LEU A 18 -4.53 -11.36 0.12
CA LEU A 18 -5.44 -10.88 -0.93
C LEU A 18 -5.05 -11.43 -2.31
N CYS A 19 -3.75 -11.44 -2.65
CA CYS A 19 -3.27 -12.08 -3.88
C CYS A 19 -3.67 -13.56 -3.94
N CYS A 20 -3.56 -14.28 -2.83
CA CYS A 20 -3.95 -15.68 -2.74
C CYS A 20 -5.46 -15.89 -2.87
N ASN A 21 -6.30 -15.00 -2.31
CA ASN A 21 -7.76 -15.08 -2.42
C ASN A 21 -8.23 -14.86 -3.86
N ILE A 22 -7.65 -13.86 -4.54
CA ILE A 22 -7.93 -13.59 -5.96
C ILE A 22 -7.52 -14.79 -6.82
N LEU A 23 -6.32 -15.34 -6.59
CA LEU A 23 -5.84 -16.54 -7.29
C LEU A 23 -6.66 -17.80 -6.99
N GLN A 24 -7.48 -17.81 -5.94
CA GLN A 24 -8.40 -18.90 -5.63
C GLN A 24 -9.82 -18.64 -6.16
N GLY A 25 -10.08 -17.46 -6.73
CA GLY A 25 -11.41 -17.04 -7.16
C GLY A 25 -12.35 -16.76 -5.98
N GLN A 26 -11.81 -16.54 -4.79
CA GLN A 26 -12.57 -16.16 -3.58
C GLN A 26 -12.87 -14.66 -3.57
N GLU A 27 -12.09 -13.88 -4.30
CA GLU A 27 -12.12 -12.42 -4.33
C GLU A 27 -12.03 -11.95 -5.77
N ASN A 28 -12.94 -11.07 -6.18
CA ASN A 28 -12.97 -10.52 -7.55
C ASN A 28 -12.51 -9.06 -7.61
N ASP A 29 -12.52 -8.35 -6.48
CA ASP A 29 -12.10 -6.95 -6.41
C ASP A 29 -10.79 -6.82 -5.64
N SER A 30 -9.69 -6.83 -6.40
CA SER A 30 -8.36 -6.56 -5.88
C SER A 30 -8.18 -5.09 -5.47
N SER A 31 -8.86 -4.18 -6.17
CA SER A 31 -8.59 -2.74 -6.09
C SER A 31 -9.15 -2.10 -4.83
N GLY A 32 -10.40 -2.39 -4.48
CA GLY A 32 -11.06 -1.81 -3.30
C GLY A 32 -10.41 -2.23 -1.99
N GLN A 33 -9.95 -3.48 -1.90
CA GLN A 33 -9.34 -4.03 -0.68
C GLN A 33 -7.84 -3.78 -0.58
N ALA A 34 -7.12 -3.74 -1.71
CA ALA A 34 -5.70 -3.42 -1.69
C ALA A 34 -5.46 -1.95 -1.32
N GLN A 35 -6.31 -1.03 -1.77
CA GLN A 35 -6.10 0.41 -1.61
C GLN A 35 -5.80 0.87 -0.17
N PRO A 36 -6.56 0.50 0.88
CA PRO A 36 -6.25 0.89 2.25
C PRO A 36 -4.90 0.32 2.74
N LEU A 37 -4.56 -0.91 2.36
CA LEU A 37 -3.29 -1.54 2.72
C LEU A 37 -2.11 -0.85 2.03
N LEU A 38 -2.27 -0.51 0.74
CA LEU A 38 -1.27 0.24 -0.03
C LEU A 38 -1.04 1.64 0.55
N GLN A 39 -2.10 2.34 0.98
CA GLN A 39 -1.98 3.63 1.66
C GLN A 39 -1.23 3.50 2.99
N ALA A 40 -1.52 2.46 3.78
CA ALA A 40 -0.80 2.18 5.02
C ALA A 40 0.70 1.96 4.78
N LEU A 41 1.08 1.23 3.73
CA LEU A 41 2.49 1.07 3.33
C LEU A 41 3.15 2.41 2.94
N VAL A 42 2.45 3.26 2.19
CA VAL A 42 2.94 4.60 1.82
C VAL A 42 3.08 5.51 3.04
N HIS A 43 2.16 5.44 4.00
CA HIS A 43 2.23 6.19 5.25
C HIS A 43 3.35 5.69 6.16
N GLY A 44 3.51 4.37 6.29
CA GLY A 44 4.57 3.73 7.07
C GLY A 44 5.97 3.83 6.44
N GLY A 45 6.08 4.43 5.25
CA GLY A 45 7.37 4.73 4.62
C GLY A 45 8.03 3.54 3.92
N TYR A 46 7.25 2.52 3.52
CA TYR A 46 7.75 1.34 2.81
C TYR A 46 8.66 1.71 1.62
N ALA A 47 8.26 2.73 0.84
CA ALA A 47 9.01 3.21 -0.31
C ALA A 47 10.44 3.69 0.00
N ARG A 48 10.71 4.09 1.25
CA ARG A 48 12.04 4.55 1.69
C ARG A 48 12.84 3.45 2.40
N LEU A 49 12.15 2.45 2.95
CA LEU A 49 12.71 1.44 3.83
C LEU A 49 13.03 0.13 3.12
N SER A 50 12.27 -0.21 2.07
CA SER A 50 12.44 -1.48 1.36
C SER A 50 13.48 -1.38 0.26
N ASP A 51 14.43 -2.31 0.27
CA ASP A 51 15.41 -2.50 -0.80
C ASP A 51 14.84 -3.35 -1.97
N VAL A 52 13.59 -3.81 -1.85
CA VAL A 52 12.87 -4.65 -2.83
C VAL A 52 11.54 -3.98 -3.19
N ASN A 53 11.16 -4.00 -4.46
CA ASN A 53 9.85 -3.48 -4.87
C ASN A 53 8.70 -4.29 -4.24
N LEU A 54 7.50 -3.71 -4.21
CA LEU A 54 6.34 -4.35 -3.59
C LEU A 54 5.95 -5.61 -4.36
N GLN A 55 5.96 -5.56 -5.69
CA GLN A 55 5.63 -6.71 -6.56
C GLN A 55 6.41 -7.98 -6.18
N THR A 56 7.75 -7.93 -6.19
CA THR A 56 8.60 -9.09 -5.90
C THR A 56 8.37 -9.62 -4.48
N ARG A 57 8.11 -8.73 -3.52
CA ARG A 57 7.80 -9.15 -2.14
C ARG A 57 6.45 -9.87 -2.06
N LEU A 58 5.43 -9.35 -2.75
CA LEU A 58 4.11 -9.98 -2.81
C LEU A 58 4.16 -11.33 -3.52
N GLU A 59 4.87 -11.44 -4.64
CA GLU A 59 5.05 -12.71 -5.35
C GLU A 59 5.71 -13.76 -4.46
N SER A 60 6.78 -13.39 -3.74
CA SER A 60 7.47 -14.29 -2.81
C SER A 60 6.54 -14.76 -1.68
N ARG A 61 5.83 -13.82 -1.04
CA ARG A 61 4.93 -14.13 0.07
C ARG A 61 3.70 -14.93 -0.36
N ALA A 62 3.15 -14.66 -1.54
CA ALA A 62 2.03 -15.43 -2.08
C ALA A 62 2.45 -16.88 -2.41
N VAL A 63 3.67 -17.08 -2.94
CA VAL A 63 4.22 -18.43 -3.14
C VAL A 63 4.42 -19.17 -1.81
N GLU A 64 4.82 -18.47 -0.75
CA GLU A 64 4.92 -19.08 0.59
C GLU A 64 3.54 -19.43 1.17
N LYS A 65 2.52 -18.58 0.96
CA LYS A 65 1.17 -18.75 1.55
C LYS A 65 0.28 -19.74 0.79
N CYS A 66 0.13 -19.59 -0.52
CA CYS A 66 -0.79 -20.41 -1.33
C CYS A 66 -0.09 -21.29 -2.37
N ARG A 67 1.24 -21.45 -2.24
CA ARG A 67 2.16 -22.38 -2.90
C ARG A 67 1.67 -22.98 -4.22
N GLU A 68 0.91 -24.07 -4.16
CA GLU A 68 0.46 -24.81 -5.34
C GLU A 68 -0.28 -23.90 -6.35
N LYS A 69 -1.24 -23.09 -5.88
CA LYS A 69 -1.97 -22.16 -6.74
C LYS A 69 -1.09 -21.04 -7.27
N ALA A 70 -0.23 -20.48 -6.42
CA ALA A 70 0.71 -19.42 -6.81
C ALA A 70 1.75 -19.88 -7.85
N ILE A 71 2.22 -21.13 -7.75
CA ILE A 71 3.18 -21.72 -8.69
C ILE A 71 2.52 -22.01 -10.03
N HIS A 72 1.33 -22.62 -10.04
CA HIS A 72 0.63 -22.97 -11.29
C HIS A 72 0.03 -21.75 -12.00
N ARG A 73 -0.30 -20.69 -11.26
CA ARG A 73 -0.86 -19.43 -11.78
C ARG A 73 0.14 -18.28 -11.70
N ARG A 74 1.43 -18.56 -11.88
CA ARG A 74 2.50 -17.56 -11.67
C ARG A 74 2.37 -16.30 -12.53
N GLY A 75 1.92 -16.44 -13.78
CA GLY A 75 1.69 -15.30 -14.66
C GLY A 75 0.55 -14.38 -14.18
N GLU A 76 -0.50 -14.97 -13.60
CA GLU A 76 -1.61 -14.23 -13.02
C GLU A 76 -1.23 -13.58 -11.70
N LEU A 77 -0.45 -14.28 -10.86
CA LEU A 77 0.14 -13.70 -9.66
C LEU A 77 0.98 -12.46 -10.00
N ALA A 78 1.82 -12.55 -11.03
CA ALA A 78 2.62 -11.42 -11.48
C ALA A 78 1.75 -10.25 -11.99
N ALA A 79 0.63 -10.54 -12.66
CA ALA A 79 -0.30 -9.51 -13.11
C ALA A 79 -0.99 -8.81 -11.91
N ILE A 80 -1.48 -9.57 -10.93
CA ILE A 80 -2.12 -9.04 -9.71
C ILE A 80 -1.12 -8.19 -8.90
N ALA A 81 0.06 -8.74 -8.63
CA ALA A 81 1.11 -8.05 -7.88
C ALA A 81 1.62 -6.82 -8.64
N GLY A 82 1.70 -6.90 -9.98
CA GLY A 82 2.05 -5.77 -10.85
C GLY A 82 1.02 -4.64 -10.80
N GLN A 83 -0.28 -4.96 -10.76
CA GLN A 83 -1.33 -3.96 -10.56
C GLN A 83 -1.17 -3.24 -9.21
N MET A 84 -0.98 -4.01 -8.12
CA MET A 84 -0.77 -3.43 -6.79
C MET A 84 0.50 -2.55 -6.71
N GLN A 85 1.56 -2.91 -7.43
CA GLN A 85 2.77 -2.09 -7.56
C GLN A 85 2.48 -0.76 -8.27
N GLN A 86 1.72 -0.77 -9.37
CA GLN A 86 1.37 0.45 -10.09
C GLN A 86 0.52 1.39 -9.23
N GLU A 87 -0.45 0.84 -8.51
CA GLU A 87 -1.28 1.61 -7.57
C GLU A 87 -0.43 2.20 -6.43
N PHE A 88 0.48 1.41 -5.87
CA PHE A 88 1.43 1.88 -4.87
C PHE A 88 2.30 3.04 -5.38
N GLU A 89 2.87 2.91 -6.57
CA GLU A 89 3.70 3.96 -7.19
C GLU A 89 2.90 5.23 -7.45
N ALA A 90 1.65 5.11 -7.91
CA ALA A 90 0.76 6.23 -8.09
C ALA A 90 0.50 6.96 -6.76
N LEU A 91 0.26 6.23 -5.67
CA LEU A 91 0.08 6.80 -4.33
C LEU A 91 1.34 7.50 -3.81
N VAL A 92 2.51 6.89 -3.99
CA VAL A 92 3.80 7.50 -3.62
C VAL A 92 3.99 8.80 -4.39
N LYS A 93 3.80 8.77 -5.72
CA LYS A 93 3.95 9.94 -6.59
C LYS A 93 3.00 11.07 -6.18
N TRP A 94 1.72 10.77 -5.97
CA TRP A 94 0.73 11.75 -5.55
C TRP A 94 1.12 12.44 -4.23
N LYS A 95 1.57 11.66 -3.24
CA LYS A 95 2.02 12.19 -1.94
C LYS A 95 3.27 13.06 -2.04
N THR A 96 4.15 12.80 -3.02
CA THR A 96 5.33 13.65 -3.27
C THR A 96 4.99 14.93 -4.04
N GLN A 97 3.97 14.89 -4.91
CA GLN A 97 3.56 16.02 -5.75
C GLN A 97 2.61 16.99 -5.05
N THR A 98 1.98 16.56 -3.96
CA THR A 98 1.12 17.41 -3.14
C THR A 98 1.98 17.98 -2.01
N PRO A 99 2.53 19.21 -2.13
CA PRO A 99 3.14 19.85 -0.98
C PRO A 99 2.06 19.94 0.10
N ARG A 100 2.33 19.38 1.29
CA ARG A 100 1.43 19.48 2.44
C ARG A 100 1.04 20.96 2.58
N PRO A 101 -0.26 21.33 2.52
CA PRO A 101 -0.65 22.60 3.07
C PRO A 101 -0.20 22.60 4.53
N PRO A 102 0.42 23.67 5.04
CA PRO A 102 0.88 23.71 6.42
C PRO A 102 -0.31 23.40 7.33
N GLU A 103 -0.23 22.28 8.06
CA GLU A 103 -1.12 21.95 9.16
C GLU A 103 -0.88 22.99 10.26
N GLY A 104 -1.60 24.10 10.18
CA GLY A 104 -1.35 25.23 11.07
C GLY A 104 -1.90 26.55 10.55
N THR A 105 -3.17 26.59 10.19
CA THR A 105 -3.91 27.85 10.32
C THR A 105 -5.11 27.58 11.20
N GLN A 106 -4.84 27.51 12.50
CA GLN A 106 -5.85 27.83 13.49
C GLN A 106 -6.40 29.21 13.09
N PRO A 107 -7.71 29.38 12.81
CA PRO A 107 -8.25 30.71 12.60
C PRO A 107 -7.98 31.48 13.88
N ALA A 108 -7.07 32.45 13.81
CA ALA A 108 -6.90 33.41 14.87
C ALA A 108 -8.25 34.09 15.01
N ASN A 109 -8.94 33.82 16.11
CA ASN A 109 -10.10 34.57 16.57
C ASN A 109 -9.67 36.04 16.67
N ILE A 110 -9.82 36.82 15.60
CA ILE A 110 -9.80 38.27 15.68
C ILE A 110 -11.19 38.71 16.10
N SER A 111 -11.53 38.47 17.37
CA SER A 111 -12.44 39.35 18.09
C SER A 111 -11.72 40.70 18.25
N SER A 112 -11.63 41.47 17.17
CA SER A 112 -11.27 42.89 17.26
C SER A 112 -12.55 43.66 17.49
N ALA A 113 -12.79 43.93 18.77
CA ALA A 113 -13.66 44.99 19.22
C ALA A 113 -13.31 46.30 18.48
N THR A 114 -14.31 46.98 17.95
CA THR A 114 -14.25 48.42 17.74
C THR A 114 -15.62 48.99 18.08
N ASP A 115 -15.75 49.36 19.35
CA ASP A 115 -16.56 50.51 19.75
C ASP A 115 -15.85 51.76 19.23
N ALA A 116 -16.53 52.54 18.39
CA ALA A 116 -16.29 53.97 18.16
C ALA A 116 -17.55 54.59 17.55
#